data_AF-A0A5B0X1F4-F1
#
_entry.id   AF-A0A5B0X1F4-F1
#
_cell.length_a   1.000
_cell.length_b   1.000
_cell.length_c   1.000
_cell.angle_alpha   90.00
_cell.angle_beta   90.00
_cell.angle_gamma   90.00
#
_symmetry.space_group_name_H-M   'P 1'
#
loop_
_entity.id
_entity.type
_entity.pdbx_description
1 polymer ?
#
loop_
_entity_poly.entity_id
_entity_poly.type
_entity_poly.pdbx_seq_one_letter_code
_entity_poly.pdbx_strand_id
1 'polypeptide(L)' 'MKRARLLWLPPLLLVTAGCAVEPWVKPYERQHMAEAIMRFDRDPVAGAYTRHVYQAREGARGAEGGAGVGCGCN' A
#
# COMPACT_ATOMS: atom_id res chain seq x y z
N MET A 1 -7.16 46.18 11.04
CA MET A 1 -6.21 45.16 10.52
C MET A 1 -6.05 43.91 11.40
N LYS A 2 -6.10 44.00 12.76
CA LYS A 2 -5.94 42.82 13.64
C LYS A 2 -7.11 41.81 13.59
N ARG A 3 -8.35 42.29 13.38
CA ARG A 3 -9.55 41.44 13.26
C ARG A 3 -9.57 40.58 11.99
N ALA A 4 -8.99 41.09 10.90
CA ALA A 4 -8.86 40.34 9.64
C ALA A 4 -7.85 39.19 9.75
N ARG A 5 -6.82 39.30 10.60
CA ARG A 5 -5.88 38.20 10.88
C ARG A 5 -6.53 37.06 11.67
N LEU A 6 -7.50 37.36 12.55
CA LEU A 6 -8.25 36.33 13.28
C LEU A 6 -9.15 35.48 12.37
N LEU A 7 -9.61 36.03 11.24
CA LEU A 7 -10.46 35.30 10.28
C LEU A 7 -9.70 34.20 9.52
N TRP A 8 -8.37 34.25 9.49
CA TRP A 8 -7.52 33.26 8.81
C TRP A 8 -7.07 32.10 9.73
N LEU A 9 -7.27 32.22 11.04
CA LEU A 9 -6.91 31.20 12.03
C LEU A 9 -7.74 29.91 11.94
N PRO A 10 -9.09 29.95 11.79
CA PRO A 10 -9.89 28.73 11.69
C PRO A 10 -9.59 27.85 10.47
N PRO A 11 -9.48 28.37 9.22
CA PRO A 11 -9.18 27.51 8.08
C PRO A 11 -7.77 26.91 8.14
N LEU A 12 -6.80 27.62 8.73
CA LEU A 12 -5.45 27.10 8.92
C LEU A 12 -5.40 25.88 9.84
N LEU A 13 -6.25 25.84 10.87
CA LEU A 13 -6.31 24.74 11.83
C LEU A 13 -6.90 23.46 11.22
N LEU A 14 -7.87 23.59 10.30
CA LEU A 14 -8.50 22.45 9.63
C LEU A 14 -7.54 21.70 8.69
N VAL A 15 -6.63 22.40 8.00
CA VAL A 15 -5.70 21.78 7.05
C VAL A 15 -4.68 20.89 7.75
N THR A 16 -4.35 21.16 9.02
CA THR A 16 -3.37 20.38 9.80
C THR A 16 -3.97 19.20 10.57
N ALA A 17 -5.30 19.05 10.59
CA ALA A 17 -5.97 18.05 11.43
C ALA A 17 -5.85 16.60 10.92
N GLY A 18 -5.37 16.38 9.69
CA GLY A 18 -5.33 15.05 9.06
C GLY A 18 -4.21 14.10 9.50
N CYS A 19 -3.16 14.60 10.18
CA CYS A 19 -1.94 13.81 10.40
C CYS A 19 -1.98 12.89 11.65
N ALA A 20 -3.01 13.00 12.50
CA ALA A 20 -3.05 12.29 13.78
C ALA A 20 -4.46 11.79 14.16
N VAL A 21 -5.33 11.55 13.17
CA VAL A 21 -6.70 11.08 13.42
C VAL A 21 -6.66 9.60 13.79
N GLU A 22 -6.87 9.33 15.07
CA GLU A 22 -7.16 8.01 15.62
C GLU A 22 -8.55 7.55 15.12
N PRO A 23 -8.72 6.32 14.62
CA PRO A 23 -7.86 5.16 14.88
C PRO A 23 -6.90 4.87 13.73
N TRP A 24 -5.60 4.86 14.01
CA TRP A 24 -4.67 4.21 13.10
C TRP A 24 -4.91 2.69 13.14
N VAL A 25 -4.81 2.04 11.97
CA VAL A 25 -4.87 0.57 11.93
C VAL A 25 -3.69 0.02 12.70
N LYS A 26 -3.96 -0.81 13.70
CA LYS A 26 -2.88 -1.32 14.57
C LYS A 26 -1.92 -2.17 13.73
N PRO A 27 -0.61 -2.21 14.05
CA PRO A 27 0.37 -2.93 13.23
C PRO A 27 -0.01 -4.38 12.93
N TYR A 28 -0.65 -5.06 13.87
CA TYR A 28 -1.12 -6.45 13.75
C TYR A 28 -2.48 -6.60 13.06
N GLU A 29 -3.25 -5.54 12.85
CA GLU A 29 -4.49 -5.57 12.05
C GLU A 29 -4.18 -5.49 10.55
N ARG A 30 -2.97 -5.01 10.18
CA ARG A 30 -2.52 -4.89 8.79
C ARG A 30 -2.49 -6.21 8.03
N GLN A 31 -2.31 -7.33 8.74
CA GLN A 31 -2.34 -8.66 8.13
C GLN A 31 -3.71 -9.04 7.55
N HIS A 32 -4.78 -8.36 7.97
CA HIS A 32 -6.15 -8.62 7.52
C HIS A 32 -6.66 -7.64 6.45
N MET A 33 -5.80 -6.73 5.97
CA MET A 33 -6.16 -5.78 4.91
C MET A 33 -6.39 -6.47 3.56
N ALA A 34 -5.75 -7.61 3.34
CA ALA A 34 -5.91 -8.40 2.12
C ALA A 34 -6.74 -9.65 2.42
N GLU A 35 -7.90 -9.74 1.77
CA GLU A 35 -8.69 -10.97 1.78
C GLU A 35 -8.10 -12.01 0.81
N ALA A 36 -8.46 -13.29 0.99
CA ALA A 36 -7.99 -14.37 0.13
C ALA A 36 -8.33 -14.16 -1.37
N ILE A 37 -9.38 -13.39 -1.68
CA ILE A 37 -9.74 -13.01 -3.04
C ILE A 37 -8.76 -12.03 -3.69
N MET A 38 -7.98 -11.28 -2.89
CA MET A 38 -7.01 -10.30 -3.37
C MET A 38 -5.64 -10.94 -3.66
N ARG A 39 -5.53 -12.28 -3.56
CA ARG A 39 -4.32 -12.99 -3.91
C ARG A 39 -4.06 -12.88 -5.41
N PHE A 40 -2.89 -12.35 -5.77
CA PHE A 40 -2.41 -12.29 -7.17
C PHE A 40 -2.36 -13.66 -7.84
N ASP A 41 -2.13 -14.70 -7.04
CA ASP A 41 -2.09 -16.07 -7.50
C ASP A 41 -2.92 -16.98 -6.58
N ARG A 42 -3.89 -17.66 -7.19
CA ARG A 42 -4.75 -18.63 -6.51
C ARG A 42 -4.05 -19.98 -6.34
N ASP A 43 -3.13 -20.32 -7.24
CA ASP A 43 -2.35 -21.56 -7.22
C ASP A 43 -0.86 -21.25 -7.33
N PRO A 44 -0.17 -21.06 -6.18
CA PRO A 44 1.23 -20.65 -6.19
C PRO A 44 2.16 -21.69 -6.81
N VAL A 45 1.76 -22.96 -6.89
CA VAL A 45 2.58 -24.03 -7.50
C VAL A 45 2.53 -23.90 -9.02
N ALA A 46 1.33 -23.78 -9.58
CA ALA A 46 1.14 -23.60 -11.02
C ALA A 46 1.70 -22.26 -11.51
N GLY A 47 1.52 -21.18 -10.75
CA GLY A 47 2.06 -19.87 -11.11
C GLY A 47 3.57 -19.77 -10.96
N ALA A 48 4.21 -20.50 -10.02
CA ALA A 48 5.67 -20.60 -9.96
C ALA A 48 6.25 -21.31 -11.20
N TYR A 49 5.61 -22.40 -11.65
CA TYR A 49 6.02 -23.10 -12.88
C TYR A 49 5.89 -22.20 -14.11
N THR A 50 4.75 -21.53 -14.26
CA THR A 50 4.47 -20.64 -15.39
C THR A 50 5.46 -19.46 -15.42
N ARG A 51 5.75 -18.86 -14.26
CA ARG A 51 6.79 -17.83 -14.11
C ARG A 51 8.17 -18.32 -14.52
N HIS A 52 8.58 -19.52 -14.08
CA HIS A 52 9.85 -20.09 -14.52
C HIS A 52 9.97 -20.21 -16.04
N VAL A 53 8.88 -20.60 -16.72
CA VAL A 53 8.82 -20.67 -18.19
C VAL A 53 9.00 -19.28 -18.81
N TYR A 54 8.30 -18.26 -18.32
CA TYR A 54 8.45 -16.88 -18.82
C TYR A 54 9.86 -16.33 -18.57
N GLN A 55 10.42 -16.53 -17.38
CA GLN A 55 11.80 -16.14 -17.10
C GLN A 55 12.82 -16.76 -18.06
N ALA A 56 12.61 -18.03 -18.45
CA ALA A 56 13.49 -18.72 -19.38
C ALA A 56 13.31 -18.22 -20.83
N ARG A 57 12.08 -17.96 -21.25
CA ARG A 57 11.76 -17.51 -22.62
C ARG A 57 12.12 -16.06 -22.87
N GLU A 58 11.82 -15.20 -21.90
CA GLU A 58 11.97 -13.75 -22.04
C GLU A 58 13.32 -13.24 -21.52
N GLY A 59 14.16 -14.13 -20.97
CA GLY A 59 15.44 -13.74 -20.35
C GLY A 59 15.28 -12.82 -19.13
N ALA A 60 14.08 -12.75 -18.56
CA ALA A 60 13.67 -11.75 -17.58
C ALA A 60 13.68 -12.30 -16.13
N ARG A 61 14.70 -13.06 -15.75
CA ARG A 61 14.84 -13.61 -14.39
C ARG A 61 14.85 -12.47 -13.37
N GLY A 62 13.93 -12.52 -12.40
CA GLY A 62 13.82 -11.51 -11.35
C GLY A 62 13.05 -10.24 -11.74
N ALA A 63 12.55 -10.13 -12.98
CA ALA A 63 11.78 -8.96 -13.43
C ALA A 63 10.28 -9.03 -13.06
N GLU A 64 9.83 -10.15 -12.48
CA GLU A 64 8.43 -10.44 -12.17
C GLU A 64 7.93 -9.73 -10.89
N GLY A 65 8.76 -8.89 -10.29
CA GLY A 65 8.41 -8.04 -9.17
C GLY A 65 9.61 -7.23 -8.66
N GLY A 66 9.42 -5.93 -8.46
CA GLY A 66 10.19 -5.21 -7.46
C GLY A 66 9.89 -5.82 -6.08
N ALA A 67 10.81 -5.68 -5.13
CA ALA A 67 10.66 -6.19 -3.76
C ALA A 67 9.19 -6.17 -3.26
N GLY A 68 8.56 -7.34 -3.19
CA GLY A 68 7.20 -7.53 -2.70
C GLY A 68 6.08 -7.09 -3.66
N VAL A 69 5.50 -8.05 -4.41
CA VAL A 69 4.19 -7.86 -5.05
C VAL A 69 3.08 -8.00 -4.00
N GLY A 70 2.90 -6.96 -3.20
CA GLY A 70 1.82 -6.86 -2.23
C GLY A 70 2.09 -5.77 -1.20
N CYS A 71 1.31 -4.69 -1.24
CA CYS A 71 1.17 -3.67 -0.19
C CYS A 71 2.46 -3.05 0.42
N GLY A 72 3.67 -3.39 -0.05
CA GLY A 72 4.93 -2.83 0.44
C GLY A 72 5.21 -3.05 1.94
N CYS A 73 4.69 -4.12 2.55
CA CYS A 73 4.99 -4.42 3.96
C CYS A 73 6.20 -5.38 4.05
N ASN A 74 7.41 -4.83 4.22
CA ASN A 74 8.47 -5.49 5.01
C ASN A 74 8.25 -5.15 6.49
#